data_AF-A0A9Q0B5S3-F1
#
_entry.id   AF-A0A9Q0B5S3-F1
#
_cell.length_a   1.000
_cell.length_b   1.000
_cell.length_c   1.000
_cell.angle_alpha   90.00
_cell.angle_beta   90.00
_cell.angle_gamma   90.00
#
_symmetry.space_group_name_H-M   'P 1'
#
loop_
_entity.id
_entity.type
_entity.pdbx_description
1 polymer ?
#
loop_
_entity_poly.entity_id
_entity_poly.type
_entity_poly.pdbx_seq_one_letter_code
_entity_poly.pdbx_strand_id
1 'polypeptide(L)'
;MLNAYCPKSLRPSRDSVWEPVLHKWVETPLCKAAHLYPWSQLHSMDLIFGSEGPRDIFSPKNGLILHTKIEWALDHGVIAIVPDVDLDPKNPDFPLEDQEEREERLRNWENGNVKDYKVIVVDKDHERAKELQNLGGDFITLNDLHGRKLEFLNGFRPRARYIWWQFYSSITKASWKMKALGQEDRDLMQKEILKATRFWGSPGPYVTEGILSSFAKTIGHSVESLHDSMAGKGDTEADDAALAALTAQATEGDYKLIKLLETSNPDGEDFEYSEGEEEEEDELHYKGDSDYDGDGDGDLN
;
A
#
# COMPACT_ATOMS: atom_id res chain seq x y z
N MET A 1 2.21 -16.45 2.61
CA MET A 1 1.01 -15.77 2.06
C MET A 1 -0.13 -16.73 1.72
N LEU A 2 0.11 -17.74 0.89
CA LEU A 2 -0.90 -18.66 0.34
C LEU A 2 -1.90 -19.25 1.34
N ASN A 3 -1.43 -19.88 2.43
CA ASN A 3 -2.32 -20.55 3.39
C ASN A 3 -3.24 -19.58 4.15
N ALA A 4 -2.85 -18.30 4.27
CA ALA A 4 -3.65 -17.29 4.96
C ALA A 4 -4.87 -16.86 4.12
N TYR A 5 -4.67 -16.67 2.82
CA TYR A 5 -5.72 -16.23 1.88
C TYR A 5 -6.47 -17.37 1.21
N CYS A 6 -5.84 -18.53 1.03
CA CYS A 6 -6.39 -19.68 0.33
C CYS A 6 -6.41 -20.92 1.24
N PRO A 7 -7.46 -21.12 2.04
CA PRO A 7 -7.62 -22.32 2.85
C PRO A 7 -7.55 -23.58 1.97
N LYS A 8 -6.73 -24.56 2.38
CA LYS A 8 -6.52 -25.80 1.62
C LYS A 8 -7.82 -26.56 1.31
N SER A 9 -8.82 -26.46 2.19
CA SER A 9 -10.13 -27.10 2.05
C SER A 9 -10.99 -26.51 0.92
N LEU A 10 -10.74 -25.27 0.52
CA LEU A 10 -11.53 -24.57 -0.50
C LEU A 10 -10.86 -24.58 -1.88
N ARG A 11 -9.60 -25.00 -1.95
CA ARG A 11 -8.75 -24.88 -3.13
C ARG A 11 -9.15 -25.93 -4.19
N PRO A 12 -9.53 -25.53 -5.42
CA PRO A 12 -9.90 -26.47 -6.47
C PRO A 12 -8.73 -27.33 -6.95
N SER A 13 -7.52 -26.75 -6.95
CA SER A 13 -6.29 -27.42 -7.38
C SER A 13 -5.09 -26.90 -6.58
N ARG A 14 -3.93 -27.56 -6.69
CA ARG A 14 -2.67 -27.09 -6.09
C ARG A 14 -2.09 -25.87 -6.79
N ASP A 15 -2.52 -25.61 -8.01
CA ASP A 15 -1.98 -24.57 -8.89
C ASP A 15 -2.99 -23.42 -9.08
N SER A 16 -3.99 -23.30 -8.22
CA SER A 16 -4.97 -22.22 -8.29
C SER A 16 -4.96 -21.39 -7.01
N VAL A 17 -4.95 -20.07 -7.11
CA VAL A 17 -4.98 -19.15 -5.98
C VAL A 17 -6.23 -18.27 -6.04
N TRP A 18 -6.74 -17.86 -4.89
CA TRP A 18 -7.89 -16.96 -4.83
C TRP A 18 -7.42 -15.54 -5.06
N GLU A 19 -7.95 -14.90 -6.10
CA GLU A 19 -7.69 -13.50 -6.42
C GLU A 19 -8.88 -12.65 -5.89
N PRO A 20 -8.63 -11.77 -4.91
CA PRO A 20 -9.67 -11.09 -4.15
C PRO A 20 -10.34 -9.94 -4.90
N VAL A 21 -9.76 -9.45 -5.99
CA VAL A 21 -10.36 -8.39 -6.81
C VAL A 21 -11.29 -9.00 -7.86
N LEU A 22 -10.93 -10.12 -8.47
CA LEU A 22 -11.67 -10.81 -9.53
C LEU A 22 -12.69 -11.79 -8.98
N HIS A 23 -12.61 -12.14 -7.69
CA HIS A 23 -13.52 -13.06 -6.99
C HIS A 23 -13.51 -14.47 -7.58
N LYS A 24 -12.32 -14.97 -7.89
CA LYS A 24 -12.18 -16.28 -8.52
C LYS A 24 -10.85 -16.96 -8.20
N TRP A 25 -10.84 -18.26 -8.47
CA TRP A 25 -9.62 -19.04 -8.53
C TRP A 25 -8.91 -18.79 -9.86
N VAL A 26 -7.66 -18.36 -9.77
CA VAL A 26 -6.78 -18.06 -10.91
C VAL A 26 -5.58 -18.99 -10.85
N GLU A 27 -5.05 -19.39 -12.00
CA GLU A 27 -3.83 -20.20 -12.04
C GLU A 27 -2.65 -19.44 -11.44
N THR A 28 -1.84 -20.12 -10.62
CA THR A 28 -0.70 -19.53 -9.90
C THR A 28 0.23 -18.71 -10.81
N PRO A 29 0.57 -19.14 -12.05
CA PRO A 29 1.44 -18.36 -12.94
C PRO A 29 0.87 -16.99 -13.35
N LEU A 30 -0.45 -16.80 -13.28
CA LEU A 30 -1.12 -15.54 -13.62
C LEU A 30 -1.29 -14.62 -12.40
N CYS A 31 -0.77 -15.01 -11.24
CA CYS A 31 -0.88 -14.26 -10.00
C CYS A 31 0.49 -13.99 -9.37
N LYS A 32 0.61 -12.84 -8.71
CA LYS A 32 1.75 -12.45 -7.90
C LYS A 32 1.35 -12.31 -6.43
N ALA A 33 2.31 -12.63 -5.57
CA ALA A 33 2.28 -12.25 -4.16
C ALA A 33 2.71 -10.78 -4.04
N ALA A 34 1.79 -9.87 -4.35
CA ALA A 34 2.03 -8.44 -4.36
C ALA A 34 2.36 -7.93 -2.96
N HIS A 35 3.54 -7.33 -2.78
CA HIS A 35 3.91 -6.65 -1.53
C HIS A 35 3.22 -5.30 -1.47
N LEU A 36 2.63 -4.99 -0.31
CA LEU A 36 1.94 -3.72 -0.08
C LEU A 36 2.88 -2.63 0.44
N TYR A 37 3.93 -3.02 1.15
CA TYR A 37 5.05 -2.18 1.56
C TYR A 37 6.35 -2.88 1.15
N PRO A 38 7.25 -2.20 0.44
CA PRO A 38 8.46 -2.82 -0.10
C PRO A 38 9.47 -3.13 1.01
N TRP A 39 10.06 -4.32 0.93
CA TRP A 39 11.06 -4.77 1.90
C TRP A 39 12.35 -3.93 1.85
N SER A 40 12.69 -3.37 0.68
CA SER A 40 13.86 -2.51 0.48
C SER A 40 13.85 -1.26 1.37
N GLN A 41 12.68 -0.87 1.88
CA GLN A 41 12.48 0.32 2.70
C GLN A 41 12.38 0.03 4.19
N LEU A 42 12.76 -1.18 4.63
CA LEU A 42 12.70 -1.61 6.03
C LEU A 42 13.25 -0.57 7.03
N HIS A 43 14.34 0.10 6.68
CA HIS A 43 15.01 1.11 7.49
C HIS A 43 14.14 2.36 7.77
N SER A 44 13.17 2.64 6.90
CA SER A 44 12.25 3.78 7.02
C SER A 44 10.93 3.39 7.69
N MET A 45 10.71 2.11 7.96
CA MET A 45 9.43 1.58 8.41
C MET A 45 8.97 2.19 9.75
N ASP A 46 9.88 2.31 10.72
CA ASP A 46 9.57 2.91 12.03
C ASP A 46 9.31 4.41 11.94
N LEU A 47 9.93 5.09 10.97
CA LEU A 47 9.67 6.51 10.71
C LEU A 47 8.28 6.71 10.09
N ILE A 48 7.85 5.77 9.24
CA ILE A 48 6.59 5.85 8.52
C ILE A 48 5.41 5.40 9.38
N PHE A 49 5.54 4.28 10.09
CA PHE A 49 4.45 3.65 10.85
C PHE A 49 4.60 3.74 12.37
N GLY A 50 5.67 4.36 12.88
CA GLY A 50 6.01 4.36 14.31
C GLY A 50 6.72 3.07 14.75
N SER A 51 7.19 3.07 16.00
CA SER A 51 8.08 2.06 16.60
C SER A 51 7.46 0.67 16.86
N GLU A 52 6.32 0.35 16.25
CA GLU A 52 5.72 -1.00 16.31
C GLU A 52 6.43 -2.03 15.40
N GLY A 53 7.44 -1.61 14.64
CA GLY A 53 8.53 -2.47 14.18
C GLY A 53 8.28 -3.34 12.95
N PRO A 54 9.38 -3.93 12.41
CA PRO A 54 9.45 -4.73 11.18
C PRO A 54 8.89 -6.16 11.26
N ARG A 55 8.29 -6.55 12.38
CA ARG A 55 8.05 -7.96 12.75
C ARG A 55 7.11 -8.74 11.82
N ASP A 56 6.40 -8.05 10.92
CA ASP A 56 5.46 -8.70 10.01
C ASP A 56 5.57 -8.25 8.55
N ILE A 57 6.70 -7.64 8.16
CA ILE A 57 6.94 -7.23 6.77
C ILE A 57 6.96 -8.42 5.79
N PHE A 58 7.50 -9.57 6.21
CA PHE A 58 7.48 -10.82 5.45
C PHE A 58 6.25 -11.69 5.76
N SER A 59 5.27 -11.14 6.49
CA SER A 59 4.05 -11.87 6.81
C SER A 59 2.99 -11.71 5.71
N PRO A 60 1.98 -12.58 5.65
CA PRO A 60 0.84 -12.41 4.75
C PRO A 60 0.06 -11.09 4.96
N LYS A 61 0.30 -10.36 6.05
CA LYS A 61 -0.36 -9.09 6.35
C LYS A 61 0.14 -7.94 5.47
N ASN A 62 1.36 -8.06 4.93
CA ASN A 62 2.00 -7.09 4.03
C ASN A 62 1.86 -7.48 2.54
N GLY A 63 0.89 -8.30 2.19
CA GLY A 63 0.69 -8.63 0.79
C GLY A 63 -0.68 -9.13 0.44
N LEU A 64 -0.96 -9.12 -0.85
CA LEU A 64 -2.17 -9.63 -1.48
C LEU A 64 -1.78 -10.57 -2.62
N ILE A 65 -2.60 -11.58 -2.86
CA ILE A 65 -2.50 -12.38 -4.07
C ILE A 65 -3.27 -11.64 -5.15
N LEU A 66 -2.59 -11.12 -6.16
CA LEU A 66 -3.23 -10.32 -7.21
C LEU A 66 -2.92 -10.90 -8.59
N HIS A 67 -3.84 -10.74 -9.54
CA HIS A 67 -3.55 -11.02 -10.94
C HIS A 67 -2.42 -10.11 -11.42
N THR A 68 -1.48 -10.61 -12.26
CA THR A 68 -0.29 -9.85 -12.71
C THR A 68 -0.64 -8.46 -13.24
N LYS A 69 -1.70 -8.35 -14.03
CA LYS A 69 -2.18 -7.06 -14.57
C LYS A 69 -2.75 -6.11 -13.52
N ILE A 70 -3.37 -6.63 -12.46
CA ILE A 70 -3.92 -5.84 -11.35
C ILE A 70 -2.78 -5.34 -10.46
N GLU A 71 -1.82 -6.21 -10.17
CA GLU A 71 -0.59 -5.83 -9.46
C GLU A 71 0.18 -4.76 -10.22
N TRP A 72 0.39 -4.94 -11.52
CA TRP A 72 1.00 -3.92 -12.38
C TRP A 72 0.24 -2.58 -12.28
N ALA A 73 -1.09 -2.60 -12.38
CA ALA A 73 -1.89 -1.38 -12.32
C ALA A 73 -1.76 -0.66 -10.97
N LEU A 74 -1.65 -1.42 -9.88
CA LEU A 74 -1.46 -0.91 -8.53
C LEU A 74 -0.07 -0.27 -8.38
N ASP A 75 0.97 -0.94 -8.89
CA ASP A 75 2.34 -0.46 -8.84
C ASP A 75 2.60 0.77 -9.70
N HIS A 76 1.77 0.98 -10.74
CA HIS A 76 1.88 2.14 -11.64
C HIS A 76 0.95 3.29 -11.26
N GLY A 77 0.23 3.18 -10.15
CA GLY A 77 -0.73 4.20 -9.72
C GLY A 77 -1.91 4.39 -10.67
N VAL A 78 -2.24 3.36 -11.47
CA VAL A 78 -3.44 3.36 -12.32
C VAL A 78 -4.67 3.09 -11.47
N ILE A 79 -4.53 2.16 -10.51
CA ILE A 79 -5.54 1.87 -9.49
C ILE A 79 -4.97 2.11 -8.10
N ALA A 80 -5.85 2.22 -7.11
CA ALA A 80 -5.50 2.21 -5.71
C ALA A 80 -6.52 1.36 -4.92
N ILE A 81 -6.13 0.90 -3.73
CA ILE A 81 -7.00 0.19 -2.80
C ILE A 81 -7.35 1.12 -1.65
N VAL A 82 -8.63 1.23 -1.34
CA VAL A 82 -9.18 2.10 -0.29
C VAL A 82 -10.14 1.32 0.60
N PRO A 83 -10.44 1.82 1.81
CA PRO A 83 -11.54 1.31 2.65
C PRO A 83 -12.84 1.13 1.87
N ASP A 84 -13.51 0.00 2.07
CA ASP A 84 -14.87 -0.22 1.57
C ASP A 84 -15.88 0.46 2.48
N VAL A 85 -15.85 1.79 2.44
CA VAL A 85 -16.81 2.66 3.10
C VAL A 85 -17.54 3.44 2.01
N ASP A 86 -18.84 3.64 2.17
CA ASP A 86 -19.56 4.61 1.34
C ASP A 86 -19.36 5.99 1.96
N LEU A 87 -18.75 6.90 1.21
CA LEU A 87 -18.49 8.29 1.60
C LEU A 87 -19.11 9.28 0.61
N ASP A 88 -19.89 8.79 -0.36
CA ASP A 88 -20.61 9.68 -1.27
C ASP A 88 -21.82 10.26 -0.53
N PRO A 89 -22.09 11.57 -0.70
CA PRO A 89 -23.26 12.18 -0.09
C PRO A 89 -24.53 11.56 -0.70
N LYS A 90 -25.49 11.20 0.14
CA LYS A 90 -26.82 10.73 -0.30
C LYS A 90 -27.49 11.71 -1.24
N ASN A 91 -27.28 13.01 -0.99
CA ASN A 91 -27.77 14.10 -1.82
C ASN A 91 -26.61 14.99 -2.27
N PRO A 92 -26.20 14.94 -3.55
CA PRO A 92 -25.12 15.78 -4.08
C PRO A 92 -25.39 17.29 -3.97
N ASP A 93 -26.65 17.71 -3.97
CA ASP A 93 -27.02 19.13 -3.84
C ASP A 93 -26.88 19.63 -2.38
N PHE A 94 -26.90 18.70 -1.41
CA PHE A 94 -26.79 18.99 0.02
C PHE A 94 -25.76 18.06 0.70
N PRO A 95 -24.47 18.17 0.33
CA PRO A 95 -23.44 17.21 0.74
C PRO A 95 -23.13 17.21 2.24
N LEU A 96 -23.59 18.23 2.97
CA LEU A 96 -23.41 18.35 4.43
C LEU A 96 -24.52 17.65 5.23
N GLU A 97 -25.64 17.29 4.60
CA GLU A 97 -26.82 16.73 5.28
C GLU A 97 -26.51 15.38 5.97
N ASP A 98 -25.68 14.55 5.35
CA ASP A 98 -25.33 13.22 5.82
C ASP A 98 -23.87 13.10 6.27
N GLN A 99 -23.18 14.23 6.47
CA GLN A 99 -21.75 14.24 6.78
C GLN A 99 -21.42 13.44 8.04
N GLU A 100 -22.16 13.64 9.13
CA GLU A 100 -21.93 12.94 10.40
C GLU A 100 -22.09 11.42 10.25
N GLU A 101 -23.09 10.97 9.48
CA GLU A 101 -23.32 9.55 9.18
C GLU A 101 -22.18 8.96 8.33
N ARG A 102 -21.62 9.73 7.39
CA ARG A 102 -20.45 9.32 6.60
C ARG A 102 -19.21 9.17 7.46
N GLU A 103 -18.96 10.12 8.36
CA GLU A 103 -17.85 10.06 9.30
C GLU A 103 -18.03 8.91 10.31
N GLU A 104 -19.25 8.64 10.76
CA GLU A 104 -19.54 7.51 11.64
C GLU A 104 -19.24 6.17 10.95
N ARG A 105 -19.63 6.02 9.68
CA ARG A 105 -19.27 4.83 8.87
C ARG A 105 -17.77 4.63 8.80
N LEU A 106 -17.00 5.71 8.61
CA LEU A 106 -15.54 5.66 8.59
C LEU A 106 -14.97 5.26 9.96
N ARG A 107 -15.45 5.87 11.05
CA ARG A 107 -15.05 5.49 12.42
C ARG A 107 -15.37 4.03 12.75
N ASN A 108 -16.52 3.54 12.29
CA ASN A 108 -16.90 2.14 12.47
C ASN A 108 -15.96 1.20 11.72
N TRP A 109 -15.57 1.58 10.49
CA TRP A 109 -14.55 0.85 9.74
C TRP A 109 -13.19 0.89 10.45
N GLU A 110 -12.74 2.04 10.95
CA GLU A 110 -11.47 2.23 11.67
C GLU A 110 -11.41 1.47 13.00
N ASN A 111 -12.53 1.34 13.71
CA ASN A 111 -12.61 0.60 14.98
C ASN A 111 -12.97 -0.88 14.80
N GLY A 112 -13.40 -1.29 13.60
CA GLY A 112 -13.76 -2.68 13.31
C GLY A 112 -12.58 -3.64 13.36
N ASN A 113 -12.82 -4.87 13.81
CA ASN A 113 -11.79 -5.93 13.84
C ASN A 113 -11.39 -6.42 12.45
N VAL A 114 -12.31 -6.32 11.48
CA VAL A 114 -12.11 -6.72 10.09
C VAL A 114 -12.16 -5.46 9.24
N LYS A 115 -11.15 -5.30 8.37
CA LYS A 115 -11.03 -4.18 7.44
C LYS A 115 -11.37 -4.66 6.04
N ASP A 116 -12.49 -4.22 5.49
CA ASP A 116 -12.84 -4.48 4.10
C ASP A 116 -12.39 -3.33 3.20
N TYR A 117 -12.07 -3.67 1.95
CA TYR A 117 -11.43 -2.77 1.00
C TYR A 117 -12.10 -2.84 -0.36
N LYS A 118 -11.91 -1.82 -1.19
CA LYS A 118 -12.34 -1.77 -2.58
C LYS A 118 -11.25 -1.16 -3.46
N VAL A 119 -11.29 -1.52 -4.74
CA VAL A 119 -10.45 -0.93 -5.78
C VAL A 119 -11.08 0.36 -6.26
N ILE A 120 -10.27 1.38 -6.50
CA ILE A 120 -10.63 2.58 -7.24
C ILE A 120 -9.64 2.74 -8.39
N VAL A 121 -10.17 3.12 -9.55
CA VAL A 121 -9.35 3.49 -10.72
C VAL A 121 -9.08 4.99 -10.66
N VAL A 122 -7.82 5.33 -10.49
CA VAL A 122 -7.32 6.71 -10.34
C VAL A 122 -7.04 7.31 -11.72
N ASP A 123 -6.36 6.55 -12.56
CA ASP A 123 -6.05 6.93 -13.95
C ASP A 123 -6.96 6.16 -14.91
N LYS A 124 -8.19 6.67 -15.06
CA LYS A 124 -9.21 6.09 -15.95
C LYS A 124 -8.82 6.18 -17.43
N ASP A 125 -7.91 7.11 -17.75
CA ASP A 125 -7.53 7.42 -19.12
C ASP A 125 -6.29 6.68 -19.63
N HIS A 126 -5.56 6.03 -18.73
CA HIS A 126 -4.41 5.20 -19.05
C HIS A 126 -4.72 4.16 -20.15
N GLU A 127 -3.82 4.00 -21.12
CA GLU A 127 -4.01 3.08 -22.26
C GLU A 127 -4.32 1.66 -21.78
N ARG A 128 -3.46 1.10 -20.91
CA ARG A 128 -3.72 -0.20 -20.26
C ARG A 128 -5.00 -0.26 -19.42
N ALA A 129 -5.54 0.86 -18.92
CA ALA A 129 -6.81 0.82 -18.20
C ALA A 129 -8.01 0.58 -19.13
N LYS A 130 -7.90 1.02 -20.38
CA LYS A 130 -8.91 0.90 -21.43
C LYS A 130 -8.75 -0.35 -22.29
N GLU A 131 -7.55 -0.92 -22.34
CA GLU A 131 -7.28 -2.13 -23.09
C GLU A 131 -8.20 -3.28 -22.67
N LEU A 132 -8.68 -4.03 -23.66
CA LEU A 132 -9.40 -5.27 -23.44
C LEU A 132 -8.43 -6.27 -22.81
N GLN A 133 -8.56 -6.50 -21.52
CA GLN A 133 -7.73 -7.44 -20.79
C GLN A 133 -8.56 -8.68 -20.52
N ASN A 134 -8.07 -9.83 -20.96
CA ASN A 134 -8.56 -11.08 -20.42
C ASN A 134 -8.07 -11.19 -18.96
N LEU A 135 -8.85 -10.62 -18.04
CA LEU A 135 -8.72 -10.81 -16.59
C LEU A 135 -9.49 -12.07 -16.15
N GLY A 136 -10.05 -12.84 -17.10
CA GLY A 136 -10.69 -14.14 -16.94
C GLY A 136 -12.05 -14.12 -16.25
N GLY A 137 -13.00 -13.34 -16.77
CA GLY A 137 -14.38 -13.30 -16.26
C GLY A 137 -15.19 -12.23 -16.98
N ASP A 138 -16.17 -11.67 -16.27
CA ASP A 138 -17.07 -10.60 -16.76
C ASP A 138 -16.38 -9.23 -16.90
N PHE A 139 -15.15 -9.08 -16.39
CA PHE A 139 -14.38 -7.84 -16.48
C PHE A 139 -13.61 -7.80 -17.78
N ILE A 140 -13.86 -6.75 -18.54
CA ILE A 140 -13.31 -6.56 -19.88
C ILE A 140 -12.10 -5.62 -19.80
N THR A 141 -12.08 -4.69 -18.85
CA THR A 141 -11.05 -3.65 -18.67
C THR A 141 -10.72 -3.41 -17.19
N LEU A 142 -9.62 -2.71 -16.88
CA LEU A 142 -9.34 -2.28 -15.50
C LEU A 142 -10.35 -1.24 -15.01
N ASN A 143 -10.91 -0.44 -15.93
CA ASN A 143 -11.97 0.51 -15.60
C ASN A 143 -13.20 -0.16 -14.98
N ASP A 144 -13.52 -1.39 -15.38
CA ASP A 144 -14.63 -2.17 -14.82
C ASP A 144 -14.41 -2.57 -13.35
N LEU A 145 -13.17 -2.43 -12.85
CA LEU A 145 -12.83 -2.70 -11.45
C LEU A 145 -13.07 -1.50 -10.52
N HIS A 146 -13.42 -0.32 -11.04
CA HIS A 146 -13.66 0.86 -10.21
C HIS A 146 -14.83 0.63 -9.24
N GLY A 147 -14.59 0.83 -7.94
CA GLY A 147 -15.56 0.58 -6.87
C GLY A 147 -15.72 -0.89 -6.48
N ARG A 148 -14.97 -1.80 -7.09
CA ARG A 148 -15.10 -3.24 -6.84
C ARG A 148 -14.52 -3.61 -5.48
N LYS A 149 -15.35 -4.26 -4.65
CA LYS A 149 -14.97 -4.74 -3.31
C LYS A 149 -13.98 -5.90 -3.42
N LEU A 150 -13.03 -5.97 -2.49
CA LEU A 150 -12.17 -7.15 -2.35
C LEU A 150 -12.94 -8.23 -1.57
N GLU A 151 -12.98 -9.44 -2.10
CA GLU A 151 -13.57 -10.60 -1.43
C GLU A 151 -12.50 -11.55 -0.92
N PHE A 152 -12.63 -11.96 0.33
CA PHE A 152 -11.71 -12.87 1.00
C PHE A 152 -12.44 -14.12 1.45
N LEU A 153 -11.80 -15.28 1.33
CA LEU A 153 -12.40 -16.57 1.67
C LEU A 153 -12.56 -16.82 3.19
N ASN A 154 -11.97 -15.95 4.02
CA ASN A 154 -12.02 -16.06 5.47
C ASN A 154 -11.90 -14.65 6.09
N GLY A 155 -11.79 -14.58 7.42
CA GLY A 155 -11.64 -13.30 8.15
C GLY A 155 -10.27 -12.65 8.06
N PHE A 156 -9.29 -13.24 7.36
CA PHE A 156 -7.97 -12.67 7.21
C PHE A 156 -8.01 -11.44 6.29
N ARG A 157 -7.29 -10.38 6.67
CA ARG A 157 -7.12 -9.15 5.90
C ARG A 157 -5.67 -8.68 5.98
N PRO A 158 -5.16 -8.02 4.94
CA PRO A 158 -3.91 -7.26 5.07
C PRO A 158 -4.07 -6.17 6.14
N ARG A 159 -2.96 -5.77 6.77
CA ARG A 159 -2.99 -4.70 7.76
C ARG A 159 -3.26 -3.36 7.08
N ALA A 160 -4.12 -2.55 7.71
CA ALA A 160 -4.52 -1.24 7.19
C ALA A 160 -3.32 -0.33 6.88
N ARG A 161 -2.27 -0.34 7.72
CA ARG A 161 -1.04 0.47 7.50
C ARG A 161 -0.36 0.19 6.15
N TYR A 162 -0.33 -1.08 5.73
CA TYR A 162 0.30 -1.46 4.47
C TYR A 162 -0.59 -1.13 3.27
N ILE A 163 -1.91 -1.28 3.42
CA ILE A 163 -2.86 -0.82 2.40
C ILE A 163 -2.80 0.70 2.24
N TRP A 164 -2.69 1.44 3.35
CA TRP A 164 -2.51 2.89 3.33
C TRP A 164 -1.22 3.29 2.60
N TRP A 165 -0.10 2.60 2.85
CA TRP A 165 1.13 2.87 2.11
C TRP A 165 0.96 2.62 0.61
N GLN A 166 0.37 1.49 0.24
CA GLN A 166 0.14 1.18 -1.16
C GLN A 166 -0.75 2.24 -1.82
N PHE A 167 -1.79 2.70 -1.12
CA PHE A 167 -2.62 3.82 -1.54
C PHE A 167 -1.78 5.09 -1.76
N TYR A 168 -0.99 5.49 -0.76
CA TYR A 168 -0.12 6.66 -0.85
C TYR A 168 0.83 6.57 -2.06
N SER A 169 1.48 5.42 -2.25
CA SER A 169 2.40 5.15 -3.36
C SER A 169 1.69 5.27 -4.70
N SER A 170 0.49 4.69 -4.81
CA SER A 170 -0.33 4.74 -6.02
C SER A 170 -0.73 6.18 -6.39
N ILE A 171 -1.23 6.95 -5.42
CA ILE A 171 -1.66 8.34 -5.63
C ILE A 171 -0.48 9.26 -5.94
N THR A 172 0.67 9.05 -5.29
CA THR A 172 1.89 9.81 -5.55
C THR A 172 2.40 9.56 -6.97
N LYS A 173 2.37 8.30 -7.44
CA LYS A 173 2.74 7.97 -8.83
C LYS A 173 1.75 8.57 -9.83
N ALA A 174 0.44 8.54 -9.53
CA ALA A 174 -0.58 9.19 -10.33
C ALA A 174 -0.36 10.72 -10.41
N SER A 175 -0.07 11.39 -9.29
CA SER A 175 0.17 12.84 -9.28
C SER A 175 1.41 13.25 -10.08
N TRP A 176 2.43 12.39 -10.19
CA TRP A 176 3.56 12.63 -11.08
C TRP A 176 3.18 12.56 -12.55
N LYS A 177 2.29 11.63 -12.92
CA LYS A 177 1.77 11.51 -14.30
C LYS A 177 0.92 12.72 -14.69
N MET A 178 0.14 13.29 -13.76
CA MET A 178 -0.67 14.50 -14.00
C MET A 178 0.12 15.68 -14.57
N LYS A 179 1.43 15.77 -14.28
CA LYS A 179 2.30 16.84 -14.79
C LYS A 179 2.44 16.81 -16.31
N ALA A 180 2.28 15.63 -16.92
CA ALA A 180 2.36 15.42 -18.37
C ALA A 180 0.99 15.51 -19.08
N LEU A 181 -0.11 15.59 -18.33
CA LEU A 181 -1.47 15.62 -18.88
C LEU A 181 -1.91 17.04 -19.28
N GLY A 182 -2.86 17.09 -20.22
CA GLY A 182 -3.64 18.29 -20.52
C GLY A 182 -4.51 18.73 -19.34
N GLN A 183 -5.05 19.95 -19.39
CA GLN A 183 -5.78 20.55 -18.26
C GLN A 183 -7.03 19.75 -17.87
N GLU A 184 -7.85 19.31 -18.83
CA GLU A 184 -9.10 18.58 -18.56
C GLU A 184 -8.83 17.21 -17.90
N ASP A 185 -7.90 16.42 -18.45
CA ASP A 185 -7.53 15.12 -17.90
C ASP A 185 -6.90 15.23 -16.50
N ARG A 186 -6.11 16.30 -16.29
CA ARG A 186 -5.56 16.63 -14.98
C ARG A 186 -6.67 16.89 -13.97
N ASP A 187 -7.66 17.70 -14.30
CA ASP A 187 -8.76 18.05 -13.40
C ASP A 187 -9.61 16.82 -13.03
N LEU A 188 -9.82 15.91 -13.99
CA LEU A 188 -10.49 14.63 -13.75
C LEU A 188 -9.71 13.72 -12.81
N MET A 189 -8.42 13.51 -13.08
CA MET A 189 -7.56 12.69 -12.21
C MET A 189 -7.43 13.30 -10.81
N GLN A 190 -7.30 14.62 -10.71
CA GLN A 190 -7.26 15.34 -9.44
C GLN A 190 -8.55 15.12 -8.63
N LYS A 191 -9.71 15.17 -9.28
CA LYS A 191 -10.99 14.91 -8.63
C LYS A 191 -11.09 13.49 -8.09
N GLU A 192 -10.61 12.49 -8.82
CA GLU A 192 -10.58 11.10 -8.36
C GLU A 192 -9.61 10.90 -7.19
N ILE A 193 -8.43 11.51 -7.25
CA ILE A 193 -7.46 11.52 -6.14
C ILE A 193 -8.11 12.12 -4.89
N LEU A 194 -8.73 13.29 -4.99
CA LEU A 194 -9.40 13.96 -3.85
C LEU A 194 -10.55 13.14 -3.27
N LYS A 195 -11.32 12.45 -4.10
CA LYS A 195 -12.34 11.52 -3.59
C LYS A 195 -11.71 10.38 -2.82
N ALA A 196 -10.58 9.86 -3.29
CA ALA A 196 -9.90 8.74 -2.70
C ALA A 196 -9.21 9.08 -1.37
N THR A 197 -8.66 10.28 -1.22
CA THR A 197 -8.01 10.71 0.03
C THR A 197 -8.99 10.79 1.19
N ARG A 198 -10.29 11.04 0.92
CA ARG A 198 -11.35 11.07 1.95
C ARG A 198 -11.47 9.75 2.73
N PHE A 199 -11.09 8.62 2.13
CA PHE A 199 -11.11 7.33 2.84
C PHE A 199 -10.04 7.20 3.92
N TRP A 200 -9.01 8.05 3.90
CA TRP A 200 -7.88 8.03 4.83
C TRP A 200 -7.75 9.34 5.62
N GLY A 201 -8.82 10.14 5.60
CA GLY A 201 -8.82 11.53 6.04
C GLY A 201 -8.89 11.79 7.54
N SER A 202 -8.53 10.81 8.37
CA SER A 202 -8.17 11.08 9.77
C SER A 202 -6.69 10.71 9.93
N PRO A 203 -5.89 11.42 10.76
CA PRO A 203 -4.66 10.87 11.27
C PRO A 203 -5.03 9.67 12.15
N GLY A 204 -5.33 8.54 11.52
CA GLY A 204 -5.51 7.27 12.20
C GLY A 204 -4.18 6.87 12.85
N PRO A 205 -4.16 5.78 13.64
CA PRO A 205 -2.95 5.32 14.34
C PRO A 205 -1.82 4.84 13.41
N TYR A 206 -1.99 5.00 12.10
CA TYR A 206 -1.13 4.43 11.07
C TYR A 206 -0.27 5.47 10.34
N VAL A 207 -0.50 6.77 10.56
CA VAL A 207 0.12 7.86 9.80
C VAL A 207 0.33 9.08 10.70
N THR A 208 1.54 9.64 10.68
CA THR A 208 1.81 10.90 11.39
C THR A 208 1.25 12.09 10.61
N GLU A 209 0.87 13.16 11.32
CA GLU A 209 0.39 14.41 10.72
C GLU A 209 1.37 14.99 9.67
N GLY A 210 2.67 14.74 9.87
CA GLY A 210 3.70 15.14 8.92
C GLY A 210 3.66 14.45 7.57
N ILE A 211 3.32 13.15 7.51
CA ILE A 211 3.17 12.47 6.22
C ILE A 211 1.92 12.97 5.49
N LEU A 212 0.84 13.25 6.22
CA LEU A 212 -0.37 13.85 5.65
C LEU A 212 -0.10 15.24 5.09
N SER A 213 0.66 16.07 5.83
CA SER A 213 1.09 17.40 5.39
C SER A 213 2.04 17.36 4.19
N SER A 214 2.93 16.36 4.13
CA SER A 214 3.75 16.11 2.95
C SER A 214 2.91 15.72 1.75
N PHE A 215 2.00 14.77 1.95
CA PHE A 215 1.16 14.21 0.90
C PHE A 215 0.35 15.34 0.25
N ALA A 216 -0.20 16.23 1.07
CA ALA A 216 -0.87 17.44 0.65
C ALA A 216 -0.07 18.27 -0.35
N LYS A 217 1.18 18.57 0.01
CA LYS A 217 2.11 19.32 -0.83
C LYS A 217 2.41 18.57 -2.13
N THR A 218 2.62 17.26 -2.05
CA THR A 218 2.94 16.40 -3.21
C THR A 218 1.81 16.34 -4.23
N ILE A 219 0.55 16.31 -3.79
CA ILE A 219 -0.61 16.32 -4.68
C ILE A 219 -1.03 17.75 -5.13
N GLY A 220 -0.25 18.78 -4.77
CA GLY A 220 -0.50 20.16 -5.21
C GLY A 220 -1.62 20.88 -4.46
N HIS A 221 -1.96 20.42 -3.25
CA HIS A 221 -3.02 20.99 -2.41
C HIS A 221 -2.44 21.72 -1.18
N SER A 222 -3.17 22.72 -0.67
CA SER A 222 -2.83 23.29 0.64
C SER A 222 -3.20 22.28 1.73
N VAL A 223 -2.35 22.21 2.78
CA VAL A 223 -2.58 21.39 3.98
C VAL A 223 -3.97 21.70 4.57
N GLU A 224 -4.38 22.97 4.54
CA GLU A 224 -5.72 23.45 4.95
C GLU A 224 -6.87 22.83 4.12
N SER A 225 -6.74 22.73 2.79
CA SER A 225 -7.78 22.10 1.94
C SER A 225 -7.92 20.60 2.16
N LEU A 226 -6.85 19.96 2.63
CA LEU A 226 -6.87 18.57 3.05
C LEU A 226 -7.42 18.45 4.46
N HIS A 227 -7.03 19.26 5.45
CA HIS A 227 -7.69 19.28 6.77
C HIS A 227 -9.19 19.63 6.70
N ASP A 228 -9.64 20.43 5.73
CA ASP A 228 -11.08 20.68 5.49
C ASP A 228 -11.80 19.46 4.88
N SER A 229 -11.08 18.60 4.15
CA SER A 229 -11.57 17.27 3.71
C SER A 229 -11.29 16.15 4.73
N MET A 230 -10.42 16.40 5.71
CA MET A 230 -9.82 15.46 6.65
C MET A 230 -10.05 16.01 8.07
N ALA A 231 -11.25 15.82 8.59
CA ALA A 231 -11.67 16.36 9.89
C ALA A 231 -10.78 15.86 11.04
N GLY A 232 -9.77 16.66 11.39
CA GLY A 232 -8.92 16.47 12.56
C GLY A 232 -7.86 17.56 12.64
N LYS A 233 -7.92 18.39 13.68
CA LYS A 233 -6.85 19.33 14.06
C LYS A 233 -5.89 18.61 15.00
N GLY A 234 -4.66 18.35 14.56
CA GLY A 234 -3.51 18.16 15.42
C GLY A 234 -2.67 19.44 15.42
N ASP A 235 -2.04 19.75 16.54
CA ASP A 235 -0.96 20.73 16.63
C ASP A 235 0.32 19.94 16.88
N THR A 236 1.25 19.90 15.91
CA THR A 236 2.65 19.59 16.19
C THR A 236 3.60 20.20 15.16
N GLU A 237 4.67 20.84 15.66
CA GLU A 237 5.80 21.36 14.89
C GLU A 237 7.00 20.39 14.95
N ALA A 238 7.67 20.23 13.80
CA ALA A 238 8.99 19.63 13.53
C ALA A 238 9.06 18.15 13.04
N ASP A 239 9.83 17.98 11.95
CA ASP A 239 10.21 16.78 11.15
C ASP A 239 9.34 16.31 9.95
N ASP A 240 8.24 17.00 9.66
CA ASP A 240 7.36 16.67 8.52
C ASP A 240 8.04 16.70 7.15
N ALA A 241 9.01 17.60 6.94
CA ALA A 241 9.69 17.76 5.66
C ALA A 241 10.76 16.67 5.39
N ALA A 242 11.38 16.12 6.44
CA ALA A 242 12.32 15.01 6.29
C ALA A 242 11.58 13.72 6.01
N LEU A 243 10.46 13.50 6.72
CA LEU A 243 9.59 12.35 6.50
C LEU A 243 8.89 12.42 5.14
N ALA A 244 8.48 13.62 4.70
CA ALA A 244 8.03 13.91 3.34
C ALA A 244 9.04 13.46 2.28
N ALA A 245 10.28 13.92 2.43
CA ALA A 245 11.35 13.64 1.50
C ALA A 245 11.68 12.14 1.46
N LEU A 246 11.71 11.48 2.62
CA LEU A 246 11.94 10.05 2.72
C LEU A 246 10.83 9.24 2.02
N THR A 247 9.58 9.62 2.24
CA THR A 247 8.41 8.94 1.63
C THR A 247 8.36 9.16 0.12
N ALA A 248 8.70 10.36 -0.34
CA ALA A 248 8.82 10.67 -1.76
C ALA A 248 10.00 9.92 -2.40
N GLN A 249 11.17 9.87 -1.74
CA GLN A 249 12.35 9.16 -2.21
C GLN A 249 12.11 7.66 -2.32
N ALA A 250 11.46 7.07 -1.31
CA ALA A 250 11.00 5.69 -1.30
C ALA A 250 10.14 5.38 -2.53
N THR A 251 9.08 6.17 -2.73
CA THR A 251 8.15 5.99 -3.86
C THR A 251 8.83 6.23 -5.21
N GLU A 252 9.79 7.17 -5.27
CA GLU A 252 10.50 7.53 -6.50
C GLU A 252 11.51 6.45 -6.89
N GLY A 253 12.18 5.86 -5.91
CA GLY A 253 13.05 4.70 -6.10
C GLY A 253 12.29 3.54 -6.72
N ASP A 254 11.14 3.18 -6.13
CA ASP A 254 10.28 2.10 -6.64
C ASP A 254 9.80 2.40 -8.06
N TYR A 255 9.35 3.63 -8.32
CA TYR A 255 8.88 4.03 -9.65
C TYR A 255 9.98 4.02 -10.72
N LYS A 256 11.19 4.47 -10.37
CA LYS A 256 12.36 4.42 -11.28
C LYS A 256 12.76 2.98 -11.59
N LEU A 257 12.75 2.10 -10.58
CA LEU A 257 13.05 0.69 -10.76
C LEU A 257 12.05 0.03 -11.71
N ILE A 258 10.75 0.26 -11.49
CA ILE A 258 9.69 -0.22 -12.37
C ILE A 258 9.92 0.25 -13.81
N LYS A 259 10.14 1.55 -14.01
CA LYS A 259 10.37 2.12 -15.35
C LYS A 259 11.62 1.55 -16.01
N LEU A 260 12.68 1.28 -15.25
CA LEU A 260 13.91 0.67 -15.74
C LEU A 260 13.67 -0.77 -16.21
N LEU A 261 12.90 -1.56 -15.45
CA LEU A 261 12.53 -2.92 -15.80
C LEU A 261 11.70 -2.95 -17.10
N GLU A 262 10.76 -2.01 -17.27
CA GLU A 262 9.97 -1.91 -18.51
C GLU A 262 10.82 -1.55 -19.74
N THR A 263 11.79 -0.64 -19.60
CA THR A 263 12.71 -0.31 -20.71
C THR A 263 13.66 -1.45 -21.07
N SER A 264 13.91 -2.36 -20.12
CA SER A 264 14.78 -3.52 -20.31
C SER A 264 14.04 -4.73 -20.86
N ASN A 265 12.71 -4.73 -20.83
CA ASN A 265 11.87 -5.81 -21.33
C ASN A 265 10.54 -5.29 -21.93
N PRO A 266 10.58 -4.70 -23.14
CA PRO A 266 9.41 -4.08 -23.78
C PRO A 266 8.31 -5.08 -24.15
N ASP A 267 8.61 -6.38 -24.18
CA ASP A 267 7.69 -7.43 -24.63
C ASP A 267 6.91 -8.10 -23.47
N GLY A 268 7.12 -7.66 -22.22
CA GLY A 268 6.27 -8.04 -21.10
C GLY A 268 6.36 -9.52 -20.67
N GLU A 269 7.44 -10.22 -21.03
CA GLU A 269 7.70 -11.55 -20.46
C GLU A 269 8.07 -11.40 -18.97
N ASP A 270 7.27 -11.96 -18.08
CA ASP A 270 7.48 -11.86 -16.64
C ASP A 270 8.90 -12.34 -16.24
N PHE A 271 9.73 -11.45 -15.71
CA PHE A 271 10.96 -11.86 -15.02
C PHE A 271 10.57 -12.60 -13.75
N GLU A 272 10.87 -13.90 -13.70
CA GLU A 272 11.02 -14.59 -12.42
C GLU A 272 12.11 -13.86 -11.63
N TYR A 273 11.73 -13.24 -10.51
CA TYR A 273 12.67 -12.77 -9.52
C TYR A 273 13.45 -13.98 -9.02
N SER A 274 14.69 -14.15 -9.47
CA SER A 274 15.65 -15.00 -8.77
C SER A 274 15.88 -14.33 -7.43
N GLU A 275 15.30 -14.90 -6.36
CA GLU A 275 15.68 -14.59 -4.98
C GLU A 275 17.21 -14.72 -4.91
N GLY A 276 17.89 -13.59 -4.72
CA GLY A 276 19.33 -13.55 -4.59
C GLY A 276 19.75 -14.39 -3.38
N GLU A 277 20.73 -15.26 -3.60
CA GLU A 277 21.31 -16.13 -2.58
C GLU A 277 21.65 -15.33 -1.32
N GLU A 278 21.17 -15.83 -0.17
CA GLU A 278 21.52 -15.33 1.15
C GLU A 278 23.05 -15.43 1.32
N GLU A 279 23.75 -14.29 1.31
CA GLU A 279 25.13 -14.25 1.79
C GLU A 279 25.10 -14.49 3.31
N GLU A 280 25.57 -15.66 3.73
CA GLU A 280 25.78 -16.03 5.13
C GLU A 280 26.63 -14.95 5.82
N GLU A 281 26.03 -14.21 6.76
CA GLU A 281 26.76 -13.31 7.64
C GLU A 281 27.66 -14.12 8.58
N ASP A 282 28.97 -13.99 8.38
CA ASP A 282 30.02 -14.57 9.23
C ASP A 282 29.80 -14.25 10.72
N GLU A 283 29.78 -15.30 11.55
CA GLU A 283 29.72 -15.25 13.00
C GLU A 283 30.83 -14.36 13.58
N LEU A 284 30.47 -13.17 14.07
CA LEU A 284 31.34 -12.33 14.88
C LEU A 284 31.59 -13.00 16.24
N HIS A 285 32.73 -13.67 16.33
CA HIS A 285 33.29 -14.29 17.52
C HIS A 285 33.50 -13.25 18.65
N TYR A 286 32.54 -13.20 19.57
CA TYR A 286 32.60 -12.39 20.79
C TYR A 286 33.70 -12.95 21.71
N LYS A 287 34.89 -12.34 21.72
CA LYS A 287 35.88 -12.58 22.77
C LYS A 287 35.35 -11.93 24.05
N GLY A 288 34.84 -12.76 24.95
CA GLY A 288 34.52 -12.35 26.31
C GLY A 288 35.80 -12.00 27.07
N ASP A 289 35.86 -10.78 27.57
CA ASP A 289 36.76 -10.40 28.65
C ASP A 289 36.37 -11.18 29.90
N SER A 290 37.23 -12.10 30.32
CA SER A 290 37.12 -12.79 31.60
C SER A 290 38.06 -12.13 32.60
N ASP A 291 37.52 -11.22 33.39
CA ASP A 291 38.09 -10.85 34.69
C ASP A 291 37.96 -12.07 35.62
N TYR A 292 39.10 -12.56 36.12
CA TYR A 292 39.15 -13.50 37.23
C TYR A 292 40.25 -13.07 38.20
N ASP A 293 39.81 -12.49 39.32
CA ASP A 293 40.60 -12.30 40.54
C ASP A 293 40.91 -13.66 41.19
N GLY A 294 42.10 -13.79 41.81
CA GLY A 294 42.45 -14.99 42.58
C GLY A 294 43.85 -14.99 43.15
N ASP A 295 43.96 -14.49 44.38
CA ASP A 295 45.14 -14.41 45.25
C ASP A 295 45.88 -15.73 45.53
N GLY A 296 47.19 -15.60 45.81
CA GLY A 296 47.78 -16.17 47.03
C GLY A 296 48.66 -17.42 46.87
N ASP A 297 49.97 -17.23 47.07
CA ASP A 297 50.91 -18.12 47.78
C ASP A 297 52.19 -17.29 48.02
N GLY A 298 52.82 -17.17 49.20
CA GLY A 298 52.71 -17.97 50.40
C GLY A 298 54.05 -18.61 50.76
N ASP A 299 55.15 -17.84 50.88
CA ASP A 299 56.43 -18.36 51.39
C ASP A 299 56.83 -17.66 52.70
N LEU A 300 56.60 -18.38 53.82
CA LEU A 300 57.35 -18.24 55.07
C LEU A 300 57.66 -19.63 55.63
N ASN A 301 58.96 -19.89 55.75
CA ASN A 301 59.70 -20.98 56.42
C ASN A 301 59.98 -22.27 55.62
#